data_AF-A0A5D4SW28-F1
#
_entry.id   AF-A0A5D4SW28-F1
#
_cell.length_a   1.000
_cell.length_b   1.000
_cell.length_c   1.000
_cell.angle_alpha   90.00
_cell.angle_beta   90.00
_cell.angle_gamma   90.00
#
_symmetry.space_group_name_H-M   'P 1'
#
loop_
_entity.id
_entity.type
_entity.pdbx_description
1 polymer ?
#
loop_
_entity_poly.entity_id
_entity_poly.type
_entity_poly.pdbx_seq_one_letter_code
_entity_poly.pdbx_strand_id
1 'polypeptide(L)'
;MLFPHSFRYTYHHAGSRDRQNIPPVWIATEADVKNAVDPRDKDYITIEPTKVHEQILDALRVLGLKFRQMETQKLPFNLKSEKVFGQQYEFVPTFGKYFKRLEEIEVYIFQGDIETTVLFDVDKLRRNPLSSVVDKLNLDKNRGSVTFKNEQILNDRRSVSDEFEKIIDRVL
;
A
#
# COMPACT_ATOMS: atom_id res chain seq x y z
N MET A 1 7.05 39.60 6.55
CA MET A 1 6.08 39.28 5.48
C MET A 1 5.72 37.81 5.65
N LEU A 2 4.43 37.45 5.65
CA LEU A 2 3.98 36.06 5.74
C LEU A 2 3.54 35.61 4.34
N PHE A 3 3.94 34.40 3.94
CA PHE A 3 3.55 33.81 2.66
C PHE A 3 2.68 32.56 2.90
N PRO A 4 1.35 32.71 2.94
CA PRO A 4 0.45 31.56 3.12
C PRO A 4 0.41 30.69 1.87
N HIS A 5 0.40 29.37 2.05
CA HIS A 5 0.36 28.38 0.97
C HIS A 5 -0.54 27.20 1.34
N SER A 6 -1.07 26.48 0.34
CA SER A 6 -1.82 25.24 0.53
C SER A 6 -1.51 24.24 -0.60
N PHE A 7 -1.52 22.96 -0.26
CA PHE A 7 -1.35 21.86 -1.21
C PHE A 7 -2.20 20.66 -0.75
N ARG A 8 -2.45 19.71 -1.67
CA ARG A 8 -3.15 18.45 -1.37
C ARG A 8 -2.18 17.28 -1.45
N TYR A 9 -2.33 16.32 -0.55
CA TYR A 9 -1.52 15.11 -0.49
C TYR A 9 -2.42 13.88 -0.42
N THR A 10 -2.07 12.81 -1.14
CA THR A 10 -2.96 11.66 -1.41
C THR A 10 -2.44 10.35 -0.81
N TYR A 11 -1.30 10.37 -0.14
CA TYR A 11 -0.72 9.18 0.47
C TYR A 11 -1.01 9.17 1.97
N HIS A 12 -1.07 7.97 2.55
CA HIS A 12 -1.55 7.76 3.92
C HIS A 12 -0.56 6.89 4.69
N HIS A 13 -0.58 6.92 6.02
CA HIS A 13 0.16 5.97 6.84
C HIS A 13 -0.77 4.83 7.26
N ALA A 14 -0.23 3.62 7.40
CA ALA A 14 -0.98 2.54 8.03
C ALA A 14 -1.31 2.94 9.48
N GLY A 15 -2.61 2.95 9.83
CA GLY A 15 -3.10 3.33 11.14
C GLY A 15 -2.39 2.61 12.30
N SER A 16 -2.12 3.35 13.36
CA SER A 16 -1.07 3.11 14.37
C SER A 16 -1.17 1.81 15.18
N ARG A 17 -0.05 1.06 15.21
CA ARG A 17 0.51 0.38 16.40
C ARG A 17 1.97 -0.06 16.23
N ASP A 18 2.44 -0.23 14.99
CA ASP A 18 3.86 -0.46 14.66
C ASP A 18 4.37 0.70 13.79
N ARG A 19 4.97 1.72 14.41
CA ARG A 19 5.67 2.82 13.68
C ARG A 19 7.02 2.40 13.10
N GLN A 20 7.49 1.21 13.49
CA GLN A 20 8.64 0.58 12.84
C GLN A 20 8.14 0.18 11.45
N ASN A 21 8.78 0.66 10.39
CA ASN A 21 8.48 0.34 8.98
C ASN A 21 7.45 1.22 8.24
N ILE A 22 7.27 2.48 8.68
CA ILE A 22 6.58 3.53 7.92
C ILE A 22 7.59 4.63 7.58
N PRO A 23 7.83 4.97 6.29
CA PRO A 23 8.76 6.03 5.92
C PRO A 23 8.30 7.39 6.45
N PRO A 24 9.22 8.24 6.95
CA PRO A 24 8.86 9.57 7.40
C PRO A 24 8.44 10.45 6.23
N VAL A 25 7.47 11.33 6.48
CA VAL A 25 7.04 12.37 5.53
C VAL A 25 7.37 13.73 6.13
N TRP A 26 7.85 14.65 5.31
CA TRP A 26 8.17 16.01 5.72
C TRP A 26 7.81 17.04 4.64
N ILE A 27 7.57 18.27 5.08
CA ILE A 27 7.54 19.45 4.22
C ILE A 27 8.95 20.04 4.25
N ALA A 28 9.55 20.23 3.08
CA ALA A 28 10.83 20.92 2.96
C ALA A 28 10.58 22.35 2.50
N THR A 29 11.13 23.32 3.22
CA THR A 29 11.12 24.73 2.84
C THR A 29 12.54 25.15 2.50
N GLU A 30 12.72 25.84 1.38
CA GLU A 30 14.00 26.37 0.95
C GLU A 30 13.81 27.82 0.50
N ALA A 31 14.56 28.73 1.11
CA ALA A 31 14.55 30.15 0.71
C ALA A 31 15.74 30.45 -0.22
N ASP A 32 15.46 30.97 -1.41
CA ASP A 32 16.49 31.40 -2.35
C ASP A 32 17.07 32.76 -1.92
N VAL A 33 18.13 32.74 -1.10
CA VAL A 33 18.80 33.92 -0.56
C VAL A 33 20.30 33.85 -0.85
N LYS A 34 20.82 34.89 -1.52
CA LYS A 34 22.26 35.02 -1.81
C LYS A 34 23.06 35.06 -0.50
N ASN A 35 24.10 34.22 -0.41
CA ASN A 35 25.01 34.07 0.74
C ASN A 35 24.37 33.53 2.04
N ALA A 36 23.23 32.85 1.98
CA ALA A 36 22.71 32.14 3.14
C ALA A 36 23.62 30.95 3.51
N VAL A 37 23.88 30.77 4.82
CA VAL A 37 24.71 29.65 5.33
C VAL A 37 23.95 28.32 5.27
N ASP A 38 22.67 28.30 5.65
CA ASP A 38 21.73 27.22 5.35
C ASP A 38 20.29 27.78 5.40
N PRO A 39 19.60 27.95 4.26
CA PRO A 39 18.23 28.47 4.23
C PRO A 39 17.16 27.37 4.28
N ARG A 40 17.52 26.12 4.60
CA ARG A 40 16.61 24.97 4.53
C ARG A 40 15.96 24.67 5.87
N ASP A 41 14.71 24.23 5.80
CA ASP A 41 13.95 23.73 6.94
C ASP A 41 13.18 22.45 6.57
N LYS A 42 12.97 21.56 7.55
CA LYS A 42 12.24 20.30 7.38
C LYS A 42 11.27 20.08 8.53
N ASP A 43 9.98 20.13 8.21
CA ASP A 43 8.90 19.86 9.14
C ASP A 43 8.35 18.45 8.93
N TYR A 44 8.59 17.55 9.88
CA TYR A 44 8.02 16.20 9.83
C TYR A 44 6.52 16.22 10.10
N ILE A 45 5.76 15.48 9.30
CA ILE A 45 4.31 15.37 9.41
C ILE A 45 3.89 13.89 9.48
N THR A 46 2.75 13.65 10.11
CA THR A 46 2.07 12.35 10.08
C THR A 46 0.79 12.49 9.27
N ILE A 47 0.52 11.50 8.44
CA ILE A 47 -0.61 11.54 7.53
C ILE A 47 -1.51 10.36 7.83
N GLU A 48 -2.65 10.66 8.45
CA GLU A 48 -3.59 9.64 8.89
C GLU A 48 -4.31 9.02 7.69
N PRO A 49 -4.61 7.71 7.73
CA PRO A 49 -5.40 7.06 6.70
C PRO A 49 -6.84 7.55 6.71
N THR A 50 -7.46 7.56 5.53
CA THR A 50 -8.91 7.74 5.46
C THR A 50 -9.61 6.49 6.01
N LYS A 51 -10.89 6.62 6.39
CA LYS A 51 -11.70 5.46 6.78
C LYS A 51 -11.75 4.37 5.70
N VAL A 52 -11.82 4.78 4.42
CA VAL A 52 -11.81 3.84 3.29
C VAL A 52 -10.51 3.04 3.28
N HIS A 53 -9.38 3.73 3.45
CA HIS A 53 -8.06 3.12 3.49
C HIS A 53 -7.93 2.17 4.70
N GLU A 54 -8.36 2.60 5.89
CA GLU A 54 -8.35 1.76 7.09
C GLU A 54 -9.16 0.47 6.92
N GLN A 55 -10.36 0.56 6.32
CA GLN A 55 -11.20 -0.62 6.10
C GLN A 55 -10.56 -1.63 5.14
N ILE A 56 -9.83 -1.18 4.11
CA ILE A 56 -9.06 -2.07 3.23
C ILE A 56 -7.93 -2.77 4.01
N LEU A 57 -7.14 -2.02 4.79
CA LEU A 57 -6.07 -2.61 5.59
C LEU A 57 -6.61 -3.59 6.63
N ASP A 58 -7.75 -3.27 7.26
CA ASP A 58 -8.45 -4.15 8.19
C ASP A 58 -9.01 -5.40 7.53
N ALA A 59 -9.48 -5.30 6.28
CA ALA A 59 -9.95 -6.45 5.51
C ALA A 59 -8.83 -7.48 5.30
N LEU A 60 -7.58 -7.05 5.10
CA LEU A 60 -6.42 -7.95 5.07
C LEU A 60 -6.09 -8.53 6.44
N ARG A 61 -6.20 -7.72 7.51
CA ARG A 61 -5.93 -8.16 8.90
C ARG A 61 -6.85 -9.27 9.35
N VAL A 62 -8.14 -9.20 9.02
CA VAL A 62 -9.10 -10.26 9.41
C VAL A 62 -8.84 -11.60 8.71
N LEU A 63 -8.10 -11.60 7.59
CA LEU A 63 -7.63 -12.83 6.92
C LEU A 63 -6.40 -13.47 7.59
N GLY A 64 -5.92 -12.92 8.72
CA GLY A 64 -4.73 -13.41 9.43
C GLY A 64 -3.40 -12.83 8.93
N LEU A 65 -3.47 -11.76 8.14
CA LEU A 65 -2.31 -11.05 7.61
C LEU A 65 -1.89 -9.91 8.53
N LYS A 66 -0.59 -9.80 8.81
CA LYS A 66 -0.02 -8.68 9.58
C LYS A 66 0.71 -7.75 8.63
N PHE A 67 0.51 -6.45 8.81
CA PHE A 67 1.34 -5.42 8.18
C PHE A 67 2.81 -5.65 8.54
N ARG A 68 3.67 -5.72 7.53
CA ARG A 68 5.12 -5.88 7.67
C ARG A 68 5.83 -4.54 7.48
N GLN A 69 5.62 -3.87 6.34
CA GLN A 69 6.24 -2.59 6.03
C GLN A 69 5.46 -1.79 4.99
N MET A 70 5.83 -0.52 4.86
CA MET A 70 5.36 0.36 3.78
C MET A 70 6.53 1.06 3.10
N GLU A 71 6.49 1.18 1.79
CA GLU A 71 7.48 1.95 1.03
C GLU A 71 6.81 2.76 -0.08
N THR A 72 7.45 3.88 -0.48
CA THR A 72 7.08 4.59 -1.70
C THR A 72 7.95 4.07 -2.84
N GLN A 73 7.36 3.34 -3.76
CA GLN A 73 8.08 2.71 -4.86
C GLN A 73 7.46 3.06 -6.22
N LYS A 74 8.25 2.89 -7.28
CA LYS A 74 7.75 2.95 -8.65
C LYS A 74 6.78 1.79 -8.86
N LEU A 75 5.62 2.05 -9.45
CA LEU A 75 4.68 0.98 -9.71
C LEU A 75 5.27 -0.05 -10.68
N PRO A 76 5.03 -1.36 -10.46
CA PRO A 76 5.47 -2.40 -11.38
C PRO A 76 4.96 -2.12 -12.81
N PHE A 77 5.81 -2.32 -13.81
CA PHE A 77 5.52 -1.93 -15.20
C PHE A 77 4.23 -2.54 -15.80
N ASN A 78 3.80 -3.70 -15.28
CA ASN A 78 2.64 -4.43 -15.78
C ASN A 78 1.34 -4.01 -15.05
N LEU A 79 1.41 -3.12 -14.07
CA LEU A 79 0.27 -2.56 -13.35
C LEU A 79 -0.15 -1.25 -14.03
N LYS A 80 -1.31 -1.28 -14.70
CA LYS A 80 -1.87 -0.08 -15.36
C LYS A 80 -2.31 0.93 -14.31
N SER A 81 -1.59 2.04 -14.22
CA SER A 81 -1.97 3.21 -13.41
C SER A 81 -1.47 4.48 -14.09
N GLU A 82 -2.20 5.58 -13.96
CA GLU A 82 -1.73 6.91 -14.37
C GLU A 82 -0.61 7.43 -13.45
N LYS A 83 -0.47 6.84 -12.27
CA LYS A 83 0.55 7.20 -11.28
C LYS A 83 1.85 6.45 -11.58
N VAL A 84 2.99 7.13 -11.46
CA VAL A 84 4.32 6.50 -11.63
C VAL A 84 4.81 5.84 -10.33
N PHE A 85 4.38 6.37 -9.18
CA PHE A 85 4.76 5.90 -7.85
C PHE A 85 3.52 5.66 -6.98
N GLY A 86 3.61 4.66 -6.11
CA GLY A 86 2.57 4.31 -5.14
C GLY A 86 3.18 3.99 -3.78
N GLN A 87 2.35 4.08 -2.74
CA GLN A 87 2.68 3.46 -1.46
C GLN A 87 2.35 1.98 -1.54
N GLN A 88 3.38 1.16 -1.43
CA GLN A 88 3.28 -0.28 -1.28
C GLN A 88 3.06 -0.59 0.20
N TYR A 89 1.94 -1.21 0.53
CA TYR A 89 1.70 -1.81 1.84
C TYR A 89 1.92 -3.30 1.73
N GLU A 90 2.81 -3.81 2.56
CA GLU A 90 3.19 -5.20 2.48
C GLU A 90 2.73 -5.95 3.73
N PHE A 91 2.11 -7.11 3.49
CA PHE A 91 1.49 -7.93 4.52
C PHE A 91 1.99 -9.36 4.43
N VAL A 92 2.18 -9.98 5.59
CA VAL A 92 2.59 -11.39 5.71
C VAL A 92 1.59 -12.18 6.55
N PRO A 93 1.37 -13.47 6.25
CA PRO A 93 0.49 -14.28 7.08
C PRO A 93 1.17 -14.63 8.40
N THR A 94 0.47 -14.42 9.52
CA THR A 94 1.00 -14.75 10.86
C THR A 94 0.24 -15.90 11.53
N PHE A 95 -1.00 -16.15 11.12
CA PHE A 95 -1.83 -17.28 11.56
C PHE A 95 -2.93 -17.55 10.52
N GLY A 96 -3.76 -18.58 10.76
CA GLY A 96 -4.92 -18.88 9.92
C GLY A 96 -4.59 -19.58 8.60
N LYS A 97 -5.53 -19.50 7.65
CA LYS A 97 -5.58 -20.25 6.39
C LYS A 97 -4.32 -20.11 5.52
N TYR A 98 -3.65 -18.97 5.59
CA TYR A 98 -2.52 -18.60 4.72
C TYR A 98 -1.15 -18.79 5.36
N PHE A 99 -1.10 -19.09 6.66
CA PHE A 99 0.16 -19.32 7.37
C PHE A 99 0.95 -20.47 6.74
N LYS A 100 2.24 -20.25 6.46
CA LYS A 100 3.15 -21.18 5.76
C LYS A 100 2.71 -21.59 4.35
N ARG A 101 1.81 -20.81 3.72
CA ARG A 101 1.34 -21.02 2.33
C ARG A 101 1.56 -19.78 1.47
N LEU A 102 1.21 -18.62 2.00
CA LEU A 102 1.51 -17.31 1.41
C LEU A 102 2.86 -16.82 1.95
N GLU A 103 3.67 -16.20 1.10
CA GLU A 103 4.89 -15.48 1.50
C GLU A 103 4.49 -14.07 1.95
N GLU A 104 3.86 -13.33 1.04
CA GLU A 104 3.39 -11.97 1.24
C GLU A 104 2.31 -11.57 0.24
N ILE A 105 1.57 -10.52 0.58
CA ILE A 105 0.76 -9.74 -0.35
C ILE A 105 1.16 -8.27 -0.23
N GLU A 106 1.41 -7.66 -1.37
CA GLU A 106 1.65 -6.24 -1.53
C GLU A 106 0.39 -5.58 -2.08
N VAL A 107 0.00 -4.42 -1.54
CA VAL A 107 -1.12 -3.64 -2.05
C VAL A 107 -0.78 -2.17 -2.23
N TYR A 108 -1.33 -1.56 -3.27
CA TYR A 108 -1.27 -0.13 -3.52
C TYR A 108 -2.68 0.42 -3.62
N ILE A 109 -3.02 1.39 -2.77
CA ILE A 109 -4.39 1.88 -2.62
C ILE A 109 -4.52 3.25 -3.29
N PHE A 110 -5.33 3.31 -4.34
CA PHE A 110 -5.65 4.54 -5.08
C PHE A 110 -7.11 4.91 -4.85
N GLN A 111 -7.34 5.72 -3.83
CA GLN A 111 -8.66 6.22 -3.50
C GLN A 111 -9.02 7.41 -4.39
N GLY A 112 -10.12 7.29 -5.12
CA GLY A 112 -10.82 8.40 -5.77
C GLY A 112 -12.04 8.85 -4.95
N ASP A 113 -12.83 9.77 -5.51
CA ASP A 113 -14.00 10.33 -4.81
C ASP A 113 -15.14 9.31 -4.64
N ILE A 114 -15.36 8.46 -5.64
CA ILE A 114 -16.48 7.50 -5.69
C ILE A 114 -16.00 6.07 -5.40
N GLU A 115 -14.84 5.71 -5.92
CA GLU A 115 -14.31 4.35 -5.89
C GLU A 115 -12.83 4.34 -5.50
N THR A 116 -12.38 3.19 -5.01
CA THR A 116 -11.00 2.94 -4.66
C THR A 116 -10.51 1.73 -5.44
N THR A 117 -9.42 1.92 -6.17
CA THR A 117 -8.73 0.85 -6.88
C THR A 117 -7.55 0.40 -6.04
N VAL A 118 -7.49 -0.89 -5.77
CA VAL A 118 -6.36 -1.55 -5.09
C VAL A 118 -5.60 -2.38 -6.11
N LEU A 119 -4.37 -2.01 -6.37
CA LEU A 119 -3.42 -2.86 -7.09
C LEU A 119 -2.81 -3.84 -6.10
N PHE A 120 -2.51 -5.06 -6.55
CA PHE A 120 -1.93 -6.08 -5.70
C PHE A 120 -0.84 -6.89 -6.41
N ASP A 121 0.07 -7.42 -5.61
CA ASP A 121 0.99 -8.50 -5.95
C ASP A 121 0.93 -9.57 -4.85
N VAL A 122 0.86 -10.85 -5.22
CA VAL A 122 0.65 -11.96 -4.28
C VAL A 122 1.71 -13.03 -4.51
N ASP A 123 2.54 -13.26 -3.51
CA ASP A 123 3.63 -14.23 -3.60
C ASP A 123 3.39 -15.46 -2.73
N LYS A 124 3.52 -16.63 -3.37
CA LYS A 124 3.44 -17.92 -2.69
C LYS A 124 4.74 -18.21 -1.95
N LEU A 125 4.64 -18.86 -0.78
CA LEU A 125 5.83 -19.30 -0.06
C LEU A 125 6.65 -20.28 -0.90
N ARG A 126 7.85 -19.84 -1.29
CA ARG A 126 8.78 -20.64 -2.10
C ARG A 126 9.39 -21.76 -1.26
N ARG A 127 9.17 -23.03 -1.65
CA ARG A 127 9.77 -24.21 -0.99
C ARG A 127 11.04 -24.74 -1.67
N ASN A 128 11.38 -24.31 -2.89
CA ASN A 128 12.50 -24.90 -3.65
C ASN A 128 13.18 -23.90 -4.62
N PRO A 129 14.52 -23.73 -4.62
CA PRO A 129 15.24 -22.77 -5.46
C PRO A 129 15.25 -23.07 -6.99
N LEU A 130 14.78 -24.24 -7.44
CA LEU A 130 14.65 -24.60 -8.86
C LEU A 130 13.42 -23.99 -9.57
N SER A 131 12.53 -23.28 -8.85
CA SER A 131 11.27 -22.73 -9.38
C SER A 131 11.41 -21.47 -10.25
N SER A 132 12.59 -20.85 -10.27
CA SER A 132 12.83 -19.49 -10.79
C SER A 132 12.50 -19.26 -12.28
N VAL A 133 12.43 -20.32 -13.11
CA VAL A 133 12.06 -20.21 -14.53
C VAL A 133 10.54 -20.27 -14.74
N VAL A 134 9.83 -21.09 -13.96
CA VAL A 134 8.36 -21.17 -13.97
C VAL A 134 7.75 -19.94 -13.32
N ASP A 135 8.40 -19.41 -12.27
CA ASP A 135 7.93 -18.23 -11.56
C ASP A 135 7.94 -16.99 -12.46
N LYS A 136 8.97 -16.82 -13.30
CA LYS A 136 9.04 -15.69 -14.26
C LYS A 136 7.89 -15.68 -15.28
N LEU A 137 7.33 -16.85 -15.60
CA LEU A 137 6.15 -16.99 -16.47
C LEU A 137 4.83 -16.79 -15.71
N ASN A 138 4.81 -17.00 -14.39
CA ASN A 138 3.64 -16.79 -13.53
C ASN A 138 3.58 -15.39 -12.90
N LEU A 139 4.63 -14.56 -13.00
CA LEU A 139 4.66 -13.17 -12.51
C LEU A 139 3.45 -12.34 -12.99
N ASP A 140 2.95 -12.61 -14.20
CA ASP A 140 1.77 -11.91 -14.74
C ASP A 140 0.43 -12.38 -14.13
N LYS A 141 0.37 -13.55 -13.50
CA LYS A 141 -0.86 -14.10 -12.89
C LYS A 141 -1.07 -13.69 -11.43
N ASN A 142 0.00 -13.28 -10.75
CA ASN A 142 0.00 -12.94 -9.33
C ASN A 142 -0.30 -11.46 -9.06
N ARG A 143 -0.24 -10.65 -10.12
CA ARG A 143 -0.48 -9.20 -10.09
C ARG A 143 -1.84 -8.86 -10.67
N GLY A 144 -2.48 -7.84 -10.11
CA GLY A 144 -3.74 -7.38 -10.64
C GLY A 144 -4.27 -6.14 -9.95
N SER A 145 -5.53 -5.84 -10.24
CA SER A 145 -6.25 -4.75 -9.63
C SER A 145 -7.68 -5.16 -9.31
N VAL A 146 -8.21 -4.64 -8.22
CA VAL A 146 -9.62 -4.73 -7.86
C VAL A 146 -10.13 -3.34 -7.50
N THR A 147 -11.34 -3.01 -7.94
CA THR A 147 -11.96 -1.70 -7.69
C THR A 147 -13.24 -1.91 -6.90
N PHE A 148 -13.41 -1.15 -5.82
CA PHE A 148 -14.60 -1.15 -4.99
C PHE A 148 -15.18 0.25 -4.90
N LYS A 149 -16.51 0.36 -4.74
CA LYS A 149 -17.12 1.63 -4.36
C LYS A 149 -16.71 2.00 -2.94
N ASN A 150 -16.43 3.27 -2.69
CA ASN A 150 -16.09 3.77 -1.35
C ASN A 150 -17.20 3.45 -0.34
N GLU A 151 -18.47 3.57 -0.75
CA GLU A 151 -19.62 3.22 0.06
C GLU A 151 -19.65 1.73 0.44
N GLN A 152 -19.31 0.84 -0.49
CA GLN A 152 -19.24 -0.60 -0.22
C GLN A 152 -18.15 -0.90 0.81
N ILE A 153 -16.95 -0.30 0.65
CA ILE A 153 -15.85 -0.47 1.61
C ILE A 153 -16.27 -0.02 3.02
N LEU A 154 -16.98 1.10 3.12
CA LEU A 154 -17.38 1.68 4.41
C LEU A 154 -18.52 0.90 5.08
N ASN A 155 -19.45 0.34 4.31
CA ASN A 155 -20.65 -0.31 4.83
C ASN A 155 -20.50 -1.83 4.99
N ASP A 156 -19.64 -2.46 4.19
CA ASP A 156 -19.46 -3.92 4.17
C ASP A 156 -17.99 -4.30 3.92
N ARG A 157 -17.16 -4.14 4.97
CA ARG A 157 -15.77 -4.61 4.97
C ARG A 157 -15.65 -6.10 4.63
N ARG A 158 -16.65 -6.92 4.96
CA ARG A 158 -16.58 -8.36 4.72
C ARG A 158 -16.52 -8.66 3.22
N SER A 159 -17.29 -7.93 2.41
CA SER A 159 -17.19 -8.06 0.95
C SER A 159 -15.76 -7.79 0.42
N VAL A 160 -15.03 -6.87 1.06
CA VAL A 160 -13.63 -6.55 0.71
C VAL A 160 -12.70 -7.69 1.12
N SER A 161 -12.85 -8.24 2.33
CA SER A 161 -12.04 -9.39 2.78
C SER A 161 -12.32 -10.65 1.95
N ASP A 162 -13.57 -10.91 1.60
CA ASP A 162 -13.96 -12.06 0.78
C ASP A 162 -13.35 -11.95 -0.63
N GLU A 163 -13.23 -10.74 -1.17
CA GLU A 163 -12.58 -10.52 -2.47
C GLU A 163 -11.06 -10.71 -2.40
N PHE A 164 -10.39 -10.23 -1.35
CA PHE A 164 -8.98 -10.54 -1.12
C PHE A 164 -8.73 -12.03 -0.90
N GLU A 165 -9.64 -12.73 -0.21
CA GLU A 165 -9.56 -14.19 -0.07
C GLU A 165 -9.61 -14.90 -1.42
N LYS A 166 -10.53 -14.51 -2.32
CA LYS A 166 -10.59 -15.06 -3.70
C LYS A 166 -9.31 -14.77 -4.49
N ILE A 167 -8.76 -13.56 -4.36
CA ILE A 167 -7.51 -13.17 -5.03
C ILE A 167 -6.35 -14.06 -4.56
N ILE A 168 -6.17 -14.20 -3.25
CA ILE A 168 -5.11 -15.01 -2.66
C ILE A 168 -5.30 -16.49 -3.02
N ASP A 169 -6.54 -17.00 -2.94
CA ASP A 169 -6.86 -18.40 -3.26
C ASP A 169 -6.66 -18.75 -4.73
N ARG A 170 -6.86 -17.80 -5.66
CA ARG A 170 -6.56 -18.02 -7.08
C ARG A 170 -5.07 -18.20 -7.32
N VAL A 171 -4.26 -17.50 -6.54
CA VAL A 171 -2.82 -17.63 -6.63
C VAL A 171 -2.42 -18.96 -6.02
N LEU A 172 -2.61 -19.18 -4.72
CA LEU A 172 -2.11 -20.35 -3.94
C LEU A 172 -2.45 -21.73 -4.53
#